data_AF-A0A7L6B7J9-F1
#
_entry.id   AF-A0A7L6B7J9-F1
#
_cell.length_a   1.000
_cell.length_b   1.000
_cell.length_c   1.000
_cell.angle_alpha   90.00
_cell.angle_beta   90.00
_cell.angle_gamma   90.00
#
_symmetry.space_group_name_H-M   'P 1'
#
loop_
_entity.id
_entity.type
_entity.pdbx_description
1 polymer ?
#
loop_
_entity_poly.entity_id
_entity_poly.type
_entity_poly.pdbx_seq_one_letter_code
_entity_poly.pdbx_strand_id
1 'polypeptide(L)'
;MTLDLDAIDARVKAHAASIGPGGDKAWNAGLLAADVPKLLAEVRRLRVALAGREPQILAEEPGPGVTEVYDRDGSPWNRDEKGRWCAFGVGAGAPISWQRLTAVWGPITTRPAG
;
A
#
# COMPACT_ATOMS: atom_id res chain seq x y z
N MET A 1 -2.54 -10.19 -11.78
CA MET A 1 -3.55 -11.22 -11.44
C MET A 1 -4.02 -10.95 -10.01
N THR A 2 -5.24 -10.48 -9.82
CA THR A 2 -5.76 -10.17 -8.47
C THR A 2 -6.33 -11.43 -7.84
N LEU A 3 -5.83 -11.77 -6.65
CA LEU A 3 -6.31 -12.93 -5.88
C LEU A 3 -7.67 -12.60 -5.25
N ASP A 4 -8.72 -13.32 -5.69
CA ASP A 4 -10.07 -13.25 -5.14
C ASP A 4 -10.15 -14.05 -3.83
N LEU A 5 -10.13 -13.31 -2.71
CA LEU A 5 -10.14 -13.90 -1.37
C LEU A 5 -11.53 -14.42 -0.98
N ASP A 6 -12.59 -13.90 -1.59
CA ASP A 6 -13.97 -14.30 -1.29
C ASP A 6 -14.30 -15.63 -1.95
N ALA A 7 -13.84 -15.84 -3.19
CA ALA A 7 -13.91 -17.12 -3.86
C ALA A 7 -13.10 -18.22 -3.14
N ILE A 8 -11.96 -17.86 -2.54
CA ILE A 8 -11.14 -18.78 -1.74
C ILE A 8 -11.85 -19.12 -0.43
N ASP A 9 -12.37 -18.12 0.30
CA ASP A 9 -13.13 -18.33 1.54
C ASP A 9 -14.35 -19.23 1.31
N ALA A 10 -15.09 -19.00 0.23
CA ALA A 10 -16.24 -19.82 -0.16
C ALA A 10 -15.84 -21.28 -0.42
N ARG A 11 -14.74 -21.52 -1.14
CA ARG A 11 -14.21 -22.87 -1.38
C ARG A 11 -13.76 -23.56 -0.10
N VAL A 12 -13.12 -22.83 0.82
CA VAL A 12 -12.66 -23.36 2.11
C VAL A 12 -13.85 -23.77 2.97
N LYS A 13 -14.89 -22.94 3.03
CA LYS A 13 -16.14 -23.25 3.73
C LYS A 13 -16.86 -24.47 3.15
N ALA A 14 -16.96 -24.54 1.83
CA ALA A 14 -17.55 -25.70 1.14
C ALA A 14 -16.76 -26.99 1.43
N HIS A 15 -15.43 -26.90 1.43
CA HIS A 15 -14.58 -28.04 1.75
C HIS A 15 -14.70 -28.47 3.22
N ALA A 16 -14.72 -27.51 4.15
CA ALA A 16 -14.91 -27.77 5.58
C ALA A 16 -16.23 -28.50 5.85
N ALA A 17 -17.32 -28.09 5.18
CA ALA A 17 -18.62 -28.74 5.28
C ALA A 17 -18.64 -30.17 4.71
N SER A 18 -17.68 -30.53 3.86
CA SER A 18 -17.53 -31.87 3.27
C SER A 18 -16.63 -32.82 4.07
N ILE A 19 -15.98 -32.33 5.14
CA ILE A 19 -15.13 -33.17 6.00
C ILE A 19 -16.05 -34.08 6.83
N GLY A 20 -16.19 -35.34 6.40
CA GLY A 20 -16.92 -36.37 7.12
C GLY A 20 -16.21 -36.82 8.41
N PRO A 21 -16.85 -37.68 9.22
CA PRO A 21 -16.25 -38.18 10.46
C PRO A 21 -15.08 -39.16 10.18
N GLY A 22 -13.89 -38.86 10.70
CA GLY A 22 -12.88 -39.88 11.06
C GLY A 22 -11.46 -39.79 10.45
N GLY A 23 -10.46 -40.06 11.29
CA GLY A 23 -9.05 -40.34 10.94
C GLY A 23 -8.13 -39.12 10.82
N ASP A 24 -6.80 -39.34 10.90
CA ASP A 24 -5.77 -38.27 10.86
C ASP A 24 -5.90 -37.33 9.64
N LYS A 25 -6.41 -37.84 8.52
CA LYS A 25 -6.67 -37.03 7.31
C LYS A 25 -7.83 -36.06 7.50
N ALA A 26 -8.91 -36.47 8.18
CA ALA A 26 -10.01 -35.57 8.54
C ALA A 26 -9.60 -34.58 9.63
N TRP A 27 -8.73 -34.99 10.56
CA TRP A 27 -8.13 -34.12 11.57
C TRP A 27 -7.28 -33.02 10.93
N ASN A 28 -6.35 -33.38 10.05
CA ASN A 28 -5.48 -32.42 9.35
C ASN A 28 -6.26 -31.51 8.40
N ALA A 29 -7.28 -32.03 7.70
CA ALA A 29 -8.17 -31.21 6.90
C ALA A 29 -8.99 -30.23 7.75
N GLY A 30 -9.42 -30.65 8.94
CA GLY A 30 -10.12 -29.80 9.91
C GLY A 30 -9.23 -28.68 10.46
N LEU A 31 -7.96 -28.97 10.78
CA LEU A 31 -6.98 -27.96 11.20
C LEU A 31 -6.73 -26.92 10.10
N LEU A 32 -6.50 -27.37 8.87
CA LEU A 32 -6.32 -26.47 7.72
C LEU A 32 -7.58 -25.62 7.47
N ALA A 33 -8.77 -26.22 7.55
CA ALA A 33 -10.03 -25.49 7.41
C ALA A 33 -10.24 -24.44 8.51
N ALA A 34 -9.65 -24.62 9.70
CA ALA A 34 -9.72 -23.65 10.79
C ALA A 34 -8.67 -22.52 10.67
N ASP A 35 -7.50 -22.80 10.11
CA ASP A 35 -6.41 -21.83 10.02
C ASP A 35 -6.44 -20.96 8.76
N VAL A 36 -6.96 -21.49 7.64
CA VAL A 36 -7.06 -20.72 6.38
C VAL A 36 -7.94 -19.46 6.53
N PRO A 37 -9.10 -19.47 7.21
CA PRO A 37 -9.86 -18.25 7.46
C PRO A 37 -9.07 -17.17 8.23
N LYS A 38 -8.23 -17.58 9.18
CA LYS A 38 -7.36 -16.64 9.94
C LYS A 38 -6.32 -16.00 9.03
N LEU A 39 -5.70 -16.80 8.16
CA LEU A 39 -4.76 -16.31 7.15
C LEU A 39 -5.44 -15.36 6.16
N LEU A 40 -6.66 -15.68 5.69
CA LEU A 40 -7.43 -14.79 4.81
C LEU A 40 -7.75 -13.47 5.49
N ALA A 41 -8.14 -13.49 6.77
CA ALA A 41 -8.38 -12.28 7.55
C ALA A 41 -7.11 -11.42 7.68
N GLU A 42 -5.96 -12.04 7.96
CA GLU A 42 -4.69 -11.33 8.04
C GLU A 42 -4.25 -10.76 6.68
N VAL A 43 -4.43 -11.50 5.58
CA VAL A 43 -4.16 -10.99 4.23
C VAL A 43 -5.06 -9.80 3.90
N ARG A 44 -6.35 -9.84 4.28
CA ARG A 44 -7.27 -8.69 4.13
C ARG A 44 -6.79 -7.50 4.95
N ARG A 45 -6.41 -7.71 6.22
CA ARG A 45 -5.86 -6.67 7.10
C ARG A 45 -4.60 -6.04 6.50
N LEU A 46 -3.67 -6.85 5.99
CA LEU A 46 -2.44 -6.40 5.36
C LEU A 46 -2.71 -5.67 4.05
N ARG A 47 -3.67 -6.10 3.23
CA ARG A 47 -4.08 -5.37 2.01
C ARG A 47 -4.65 -4.00 2.35
N VAL A 48 -5.50 -3.88 3.37
CA VAL A 48 -6.04 -2.59 3.82
C VAL A 48 -4.92 -1.71 4.39
N ALA A 49 -4.03 -2.28 5.19
CA ALA A 49 -2.87 -1.55 5.72
C ALA A 49 -1.91 -1.10 4.61
N LEU A 50 -1.74 -1.91 3.56
CA LEU A 50 -0.93 -1.59 2.40
C LEU A 50 -1.59 -0.54 1.50
N ALA A 51 -2.90 -0.63 1.26
CA ALA A 51 -3.64 0.42 0.53
C ALA A 51 -3.60 1.77 1.28
N GLY A 52 -3.60 1.73 2.62
CA GLY A 52 -3.35 2.92 3.45
C GLY A 52 -1.88 3.39 3.47
N ARG A 53 -0.95 2.62 2.87
CA ARG A 53 0.48 2.88 2.78
C ARG A 53 0.98 3.09 1.34
N GLU A 54 0.19 2.78 0.31
CA GLU A 54 0.59 3.03 -1.07
C GLU A 54 0.84 4.53 -1.25
N PRO A 55 2.00 4.92 -1.81
CA PRO A 55 2.31 6.32 -2.07
C PRO A 55 1.23 6.90 -2.99
N GLN A 56 0.43 7.83 -2.48
CA GLN A 56 -0.57 8.50 -3.30
C GLN A 56 0.15 9.41 -4.29
N ILE A 57 0.09 9.07 -5.58
CA ILE A 57 0.63 9.92 -6.65
C ILE A 57 -0.20 11.20 -6.71
N LEU A 58 0.49 12.34 -6.63
CA LEU A 58 -0.09 13.67 -6.71
C LEU A 58 -0.11 14.14 -8.17
N ALA A 59 -1.30 14.20 -8.76
CA ALA A 59 -1.49 14.72 -10.12
C ALA A 59 -1.50 16.26 -10.16
N GLU A 60 -1.92 16.89 -9.07
CA GLU A 60 -2.01 18.33 -8.91
C GLU A 60 -1.14 18.78 -7.74
N GLU A 61 -0.81 20.07 -7.72
CA GLU A 61 -0.06 20.66 -6.62
C GLU A 61 -0.89 20.55 -5.33
N PRO A 62 -0.37 19.92 -4.26
CA PRO A 62 -1.15 19.78 -3.05
C PRO A 62 -1.36 21.14 -2.37
N GLY A 63 -2.47 21.30 -1.66
CA GLY A 63 -2.80 22.54 -0.95
C GLY A 63 -1.75 22.96 0.09
N PRO A 64 -1.81 24.20 0.60
CA PRO A 64 -0.76 24.80 1.43
C PRO A 64 -0.45 24.05 2.73
N GLY A 65 -1.36 23.20 3.21
CA GLY A 65 -1.14 22.34 4.38
C GLY A 65 -0.19 21.17 4.15
N VAL A 66 0.20 20.88 2.90
CA VAL A 66 1.22 19.88 2.57
C VAL A 66 2.55 20.58 2.37
N THR A 67 3.49 20.31 3.28
CA THR A 67 4.82 20.94 3.30
C THR A 67 5.93 20.01 2.84
N GLU A 68 5.66 18.71 2.70
CA GLU A 68 6.63 17.70 2.29
C GLU A 68 5.98 16.72 1.30
N VAL A 69 6.73 16.39 0.25
CA VAL A 69 6.41 15.37 -0.76
C VAL A 69 7.66 14.59 -1.10
N TYR A 70 7.50 13.48 -1.83
CA TYR A 70 8.60 12.59 -2.19
C TYR A 70 8.62 12.39 -3.70
N ASP A 71 9.82 12.35 -4.29
CA ASP A 71 9.96 12.02 -5.70
C ASP A 71 9.92 10.51 -5.96
N ARG A 72 10.04 10.13 -7.24
CA ARG A 72 10.04 8.73 -7.68
C ARG A 72 11.11 7.87 -7.03
N ASP A 73 12.21 8.48 -6.59
CA ASP A 73 13.35 7.82 -5.95
C ASP A 73 13.16 7.78 -4.41
N GLY A 74 12.04 8.32 -3.91
CA GLY A 74 11.74 8.43 -2.48
C GLY A 74 12.47 9.58 -1.79
N SER A 75 13.10 10.50 -2.55
CA SER A 75 13.82 11.64 -1.96
C SER A 75 12.83 12.73 -1.53
N PRO A 76 12.99 13.34 -0.34
CA PRO A 76 12.07 14.34 0.16
C PRO A 76 12.26 15.71 -0.48
N TRP A 77 11.15 16.40 -0.71
CA TRP A 77 11.05 17.78 -1.19
C TRP A 77 10.16 18.58 -0.23
N ASN A 78 10.66 19.74 0.21
CA ASN A 78 9.96 20.62 1.15
C ASN A 78 9.45 21.88 0.47
N ARG A 79 8.30 22.37 0.94
CA ARG A 79 7.70 23.63 0.50
C ARG A 79 8.25 24.81 1.31
N ASP A 80 8.71 25.85 0.63
CA ASP A 80 9.15 27.11 1.23
C ASP A 80 7.95 28.02 1.59
N GLU A 81 8.23 29.10 2.32
CA GLU A 81 7.21 30.10 2.72
C GLU A 81 6.49 30.77 1.54
N LYS A 82 7.07 30.69 0.33
CA LYS A 82 6.51 31.25 -0.91
C LYS A 82 5.79 30.18 -1.75
N GLY A 83 5.63 28.97 -1.23
CA GLY A 83 4.94 27.86 -1.89
C GLY A 83 5.78 27.08 -2.91
N ARG A 84 7.09 27.30 -3.00
CA ARG A 84 7.99 26.62 -3.96
C ARG A 84 8.68 25.41 -3.32
N TRP A 85 9.14 24.48 -4.14
CA TRP A 85 9.67 23.19 -3.69
C TRP A 85 11.20 23.13 -3.73
N CYS A 86 11.79 22.61 -2.66
CA CYS A 86 13.24 22.47 -2.48
C CYS A 86 13.60 21.03 -2.11
N ALA A 87 14.62 20.46 -2.76
CA ALA A 87 15.12 19.14 -2.38
C ALA A 87 15.76 19.16 -0.98
N PHE A 88 15.42 18.18 -0.13
CA PHE A 88 16.02 18.03 1.20
C PHE A 88 17.41 17.37 1.11
N GLY A 89 18.36 17.81 1.93
CA GLY A 89 19.67 17.16 2.09
C GLY A 89 20.72 17.46 1.00
N VAL A 90 20.32 17.88 -0.21
CA VAL A 90 21.26 18.31 -1.26
C VAL A 90 21.38 19.84 -1.24
N GLY A 91 22.05 20.37 -0.21
CA GLY A 91 22.40 21.79 -0.08
C GLY A 91 21.36 22.77 -0.62
N ALA A 92 20.14 22.76 -0.06
CA ALA A 92 19.00 23.62 -0.44
C ALA A 92 19.02 24.03 -1.93
N GLY A 93 18.84 23.05 -2.83
CA GLY A 93 18.71 23.31 -4.26
C GLY A 93 17.72 24.45 -4.54
N ALA A 94 17.96 25.20 -5.61
CA ALA A 94 17.14 26.38 -5.93
C ALA A 94 15.64 26.01 -5.95
N PRO A 95 14.77 26.79 -5.29
CA PRO A 95 13.35 26.50 -5.22
C PRO A 95 12.74 26.43 -6.62
N ILE A 96 12.00 25.37 -6.91
CA ILE A 96 11.34 25.14 -8.20
C ILE A 96 9.82 25.14 -8.06
N SER A 97 9.12 25.33 -9.18
CA SER A 97 7.66 25.20 -9.25
C SER A 97 7.23 23.73 -9.22
N TRP A 98 5.97 23.48 -8.85
CA TRP A 98 5.37 22.15 -8.91
C TRP A 98 5.41 21.52 -10.32
N GLN A 99 5.14 22.31 -11.36
CA GLN A 99 5.25 21.86 -12.75
C GLN A 99 6.66 21.37 -13.09
N ARG A 100 7.70 22.04 -12.60
CA ARG A 100 9.09 21.62 -12.82
C ARG A 100 9.42 20.37 -12.01
N LEU A 101 8.96 20.31 -10.76
CA LEU A 101 9.15 19.17 -9.87
C LEU A 101 8.58 17.88 -10.50
N THR A 102 7.31 17.90 -10.88
CA THR A 102 6.61 16.76 -11.48
C THR A 102 7.17 16.36 -12.84
N ALA A 103 7.60 17.31 -13.67
CA ALA A 103 8.14 17.02 -14.99
C ALA A 103 9.52 16.33 -14.97
N VAL A 104 10.35 16.59 -13.96
CA VAL A 104 11.73 16.09 -13.89
C VAL A 104 11.88 14.93 -12.91
N TRP A 105 11.18 14.97 -11.77
CA TRP A 105 11.31 14.01 -10.67
C TRP A 105 10.04 13.20 -10.41
N GLY A 106 8.98 13.40 -11.20
CA GLY A 106 7.75 12.64 -11.07
C GLY A 106 7.91 11.13 -11.31
N PRO A 107 6.97 10.29 -10.82
CA PRO A 107 5.79 10.67 -10.03
C PRO A 107 6.14 11.21 -8.64
N ILE A 108 5.36 12.20 -8.16
CA ILE A 108 5.51 12.79 -6.83
C ILE A 108 4.44 12.21 -5.91
N THR A 109 4.80 11.86 -4.68
CA THR A 109 3.94 11.15 -3.75
C THR A 109 3.90 11.82 -2.37
N THR A 110 2.86 11.54 -1.59
CA THR A 110 2.73 12.04 -0.21
C THR A 110 3.59 11.32 0.82
N ARG A 111 4.24 10.22 0.42
CA ARG A 111 5.11 9.36 1.23
C ARG A 111 6.21 8.75 0.36
N PRO A 112 7.34 8.29 0.92
CA PRO A 112 8.41 7.67 0.13
C PRO A 112 7.89 6.51 -0.71
N ALA A 113 8.38 6.36 -1.94
CA ALA A 113 8.24 5.12 -2.67
C ALA A 113 8.99 4.01 -1.90
N GLY A 114 8.28 2.93 -1.55
CA GLY A 114 8.81 1.80 -0.79
C GLY A 114 9.56 0.79 -1.66
#